data_AF-A0A1V6J7M5-F1
#
_entry.id   AF-A0A1V6J7M5-F1
#
_cell.length_a   1.000
_cell.length_b   1.000
_cell.length_c   1.000
_cell.angle_alpha   90.00
_cell.angle_beta   90.00
_cell.angle_gamma   90.00
#
_symmetry.space_group_name_H-M   'P 1'
#
loop_
_entity.id
_entity.type
_entity.pdbx_description
1 polymer ?
#
loop_
_entity_poly.entity_id
_entity_poly.type
_entity_poly.pdbx_seq_one_letter_code
_entity_poly.pdbx_strand_id
1 'polypeptide(L)'
;MSTNANVIVGEAIRRIREAVGLSQEKLAEKAAITYQYLSGIESGKKNFTVGVLQAIATALGLGVDALVAAAFADNQPVPVVDQRYFIKNSALPPRLTPDHIQSALNHTHKIVRLVNAALIKSSGRPLSSYIQGNNFSGIVSNILTDSFSTLTPYKHFHGQKYPDLVCDDKGKRIGGLEVKSTIQIGKGGESHNGHSGWHIVACFRIDKDTGDIQFIHVMFANLIGHGQRNADWKYIGSKVNKKTGSQRTETYNTTSTGTAKLRHGTVYLDPAAVKIDRWRTDPKVPVPPCSPFQLKTKTNKKKRRTGRD
;
A
#
# COMPACT_ATOMS: atom_id res chain seq x y z
N MET A 1 -11.19 -25.50 15.56
CA MET A 1 -10.42 -26.70 15.97
C MET A 1 -9.26 -26.23 16.83
N SER A 2 -9.02 -26.84 17.99
CA SER A 2 -7.89 -26.47 18.86
C SER A 2 -6.59 -26.94 18.20
N THR A 3 -5.82 -26.01 17.66
CA THR A 3 -4.55 -26.31 16.99
C THR A 3 -3.49 -26.59 18.05
N ASN A 4 -2.96 -27.82 18.12
CA ASN A 4 -1.96 -28.22 19.12
C ASN A 4 -0.66 -27.43 18.89
N ALA A 5 -0.21 -26.68 19.91
CA ALA A 5 0.99 -25.86 19.84
C ALA A 5 2.25 -26.66 19.48
N ASN A 6 2.35 -27.93 19.90
CA ASN A 6 3.49 -28.79 19.59
C ASN A 6 3.58 -29.09 18.09
N VAL A 7 2.43 -29.26 17.43
CA VAL A 7 2.36 -29.48 15.98
C VAL A 7 2.82 -28.22 15.25
N ILE A 8 2.28 -27.05 15.62
CA ILE A 8 2.61 -25.77 14.99
C ILE A 8 4.12 -25.47 15.11
N VAL A 9 4.67 -25.59 16.32
CA VAL A 9 6.09 -25.32 16.57
C VAL A 9 6.98 -26.36 15.90
N GLY A 10 6.59 -27.65 15.94
CA GLY A 10 7.30 -28.73 15.26
C GLY A 10 7.40 -28.53 13.75
N GLU A 11 6.30 -28.19 13.09
CA GLU A 11 6.26 -27.87 11.66
C GLU A 11 7.13 -26.66 11.31
N ALA A 12 7.14 -25.64 12.18
CA ALA A 12 7.96 -24.46 11.99
C ALA A 12 9.46 -24.77 12.08
N ILE A 13 9.88 -25.56 13.07
CA ILE A 13 11.26 -26.05 13.22
C ILE A 13 11.67 -26.78 11.96
N ARG A 14 10.84 -27.73 11.49
CA ARG A 14 11.10 -28.50 10.27
C ARG A 14 11.30 -27.60 9.06
N ARG A 15 10.35 -26.70 8.81
CA ARG A 15 10.38 -25.77 7.67
C ARG A 15 11.63 -24.88 7.69
N ILE A 16 11.98 -24.31 8.84
CA ILE A 16 13.16 -23.46 8.97
C ILE A 16 14.43 -24.29 8.77
N ARG A 17 14.50 -25.48 9.37
CA ARG A 17 15.62 -26.42 9.20
C ARG A 17 15.87 -26.74 7.73
N GLU A 18 14.82 -27.07 6.99
CA GLU A 18 14.89 -27.36 5.56
C GLU A 18 15.35 -26.14 4.75
N ALA A 19 14.84 -24.94 5.07
CA ALA A 19 15.23 -23.70 4.41
C ALA A 19 16.72 -23.33 4.60
N VAL A 20 17.34 -23.72 5.73
CA VAL A 20 18.77 -23.54 5.98
C VAL A 20 19.63 -24.76 5.59
N GLY A 21 19.03 -25.77 4.94
CA GLY A 21 19.74 -26.92 4.39
C GLY A 21 20.28 -27.92 5.43
N LEU A 22 19.70 -27.97 6.63
CA LEU A 22 20.13 -28.91 7.68
C LEU A 22 19.32 -30.22 7.63
N SER A 23 19.99 -31.36 7.83
CA SER A 23 19.29 -32.62 8.12
C SER A 23 18.81 -32.65 9.57
N GLN A 24 17.89 -33.56 9.89
CA GLN A 24 17.42 -33.73 11.27
C GLN A 24 18.59 -34.14 12.19
N GLU A 25 19.46 -35.04 11.74
CA GLU A 25 20.64 -35.48 12.49
C GLU A 25 21.56 -34.31 12.82
N LYS A 26 21.86 -33.46 11.82
CA LYS A 26 22.71 -32.28 12.02
C LYS A 26 22.09 -31.26 12.96
N LEU A 27 20.77 -31.04 12.89
CA LEU A 27 20.10 -30.13 13.82
C LEU A 27 20.08 -30.70 15.24
N ALA A 28 19.80 -32.00 15.38
CA ALA A 28 19.75 -32.67 16.67
C ALA A 28 21.12 -32.63 17.37
N GLU A 29 22.20 -32.91 16.62
CA GLU A 29 23.58 -32.79 17.08
C GLU A 29 23.88 -31.37 17.56
N LYS A 30 23.61 -30.35 16.73
CA LYS A 30 23.83 -28.94 17.10
C LYS A 30 23.02 -28.49 18.32
N ALA A 31 21.81 -29.01 18.49
CA ALA A 31 20.94 -28.71 19.62
C ALA A 31 21.20 -29.62 20.84
N ALA A 32 22.21 -30.51 20.79
CA ALA A 32 22.55 -31.47 21.83
C ALA A 32 21.36 -32.35 22.28
N ILE A 33 20.54 -32.80 21.33
CA ILE A 33 19.41 -33.72 21.54
C ILE A 33 19.51 -34.94 20.64
N THR A 34 18.75 -35.99 20.94
CA THR A 34 18.73 -37.19 20.08
C THR A 34 17.93 -36.94 18.81
N TYR A 35 18.35 -37.59 17.72
CA TYR A 35 17.62 -37.59 16.45
C TYR A 35 16.14 -37.99 16.63
N GLN A 36 15.87 -39.06 17.40
CA GLN A 36 14.52 -39.55 17.66
C GLN A 36 13.68 -38.52 18.41
N TYR A 37 14.29 -37.75 19.31
CA TYR A 37 13.59 -36.70 20.03
C TYR A 37 13.25 -35.53 19.10
N LEU A 38 14.20 -35.07 18.28
CA LEU A 38 13.94 -34.04 17.27
C LEU A 38 12.85 -34.48 16.28
N SER A 39 12.92 -35.70 15.75
CA SER A 39 11.90 -36.26 14.84
C SER A 39 10.51 -36.30 15.50
N GLY A 40 10.46 -36.64 16.80
CA GLY A 40 9.25 -36.56 17.61
C GLY A 40 8.73 -35.13 17.82
N ILE A 41 9.62 -34.14 17.96
CA ILE A 41 9.26 -32.72 18.07
C ILE A 41 8.71 -32.21 16.73
N GLU A 42 9.41 -32.44 15.62
CA GLU A 42 8.99 -31.97 14.29
C GLU A 42 7.66 -32.58 13.81
N SER A 43 7.32 -33.77 14.30
CA SER A 43 6.02 -34.42 14.04
C SER A 43 4.94 -34.08 15.06
N GLY A 44 5.23 -33.22 16.04
CA GLY A 44 4.30 -32.84 17.12
C GLY A 44 3.97 -33.95 18.13
N LYS A 45 4.63 -35.10 18.05
CA LYS A 45 4.40 -36.29 18.89
C LYS A 45 5.09 -36.23 20.25
N LYS A 46 6.09 -35.35 20.41
CA LYS A 46 6.83 -35.17 21.66
C LYS A 46 6.68 -33.75 22.19
N ASN A 47 6.55 -33.65 23.51
CA ASN A 47 6.63 -32.38 24.22
C ASN A 47 8.09 -31.97 24.41
N PHE A 48 8.34 -30.67 24.58
CA PHE A 48 9.68 -30.13 24.79
C PHE A 48 9.67 -29.04 25.84
N THR A 49 10.79 -28.89 26.54
CA THR A 49 10.97 -27.79 27.49
C THR A 49 11.34 -26.52 26.73
N VAL A 50 11.17 -25.36 27.37
CA VAL A 50 11.63 -24.08 26.82
C VAL A 50 13.15 -24.10 26.57
N GLY A 51 13.92 -24.80 27.41
CA GLY A 51 15.36 -24.98 27.22
C GLY A 51 15.70 -25.74 25.93
N VAL A 52 14.96 -26.80 25.61
CA VAL A 52 15.11 -27.53 24.34
C VAL A 52 14.74 -26.64 23.14
N LEU A 53 13.65 -25.89 23.26
CA LEU A 53 13.24 -24.94 22.22
C LEU A 53 14.34 -23.88 21.97
N GLN A 54 14.97 -23.37 23.03
CA GLN A 54 16.11 -22.45 22.94
C GLN A 54 17.32 -23.08 22.26
N ALA A 55 17.68 -24.31 22.61
CA ALA A 55 18.78 -25.02 21.97
C ALA A 55 18.53 -25.21 20.46
N ILE A 56 17.31 -25.59 20.07
CA ILE A 56 16.91 -25.74 18.66
C ILE A 56 16.94 -24.39 17.94
N ALA A 57 16.38 -23.32 18.53
CA ALA A 57 16.37 -21.99 17.94
C ALA A 57 17.81 -21.50 17.68
N THR A 58 18.69 -21.61 18.69
CA THR A 58 20.10 -21.25 18.57
C THR A 58 20.81 -22.07 17.48
N ALA A 59 20.54 -23.38 17.41
CA ALA A 59 21.12 -24.26 16.38
C ALA A 59 20.66 -23.91 14.95
N LEU A 60 19.47 -23.29 14.81
CA LEU A 60 18.94 -22.73 13.56
C LEU A 60 19.41 -21.30 13.28
N GLY A 61 20.19 -20.68 14.18
CA GLY A 61 20.65 -19.30 14.04
C GLY A 61 19.58 -18.24 14.36
N LEU A 62 18.58 -18.59 15.19
CA LEU A 62 17.47 -17.73 15.56
C LEU A 62 17.38 -17.54 17.09
N GLY A 63 16.75 -16.44 17.52
CA GLY A 63 16.20 -16.33 18.87
C GLY A 63 14.92 -17.16 19.04
N VAL A 64 14.58 -17.54 20.28
CA VAL A 64 13.33 -18.28 20.57
C VAL A 64 12.10 -17.49 20.19
N ASP A 65 12.11 -16.19 20.46
CA ASP A 65 11.08 -15.24 20.05
C ASP A 65 10.85 -15.26 18.54
N ALA A 66 11.92 -15.25 17.74
CA ALA A 66 11.85 -15.33 16.29
C ALA A 66 11.30 -16.68 15.80
N LEU A 67 11.73 -17.79 16.40
CA LEU A 67 11.21 -19.13 16.08
C LEU A 67 9.71 -19.24 16.39
N VAL A 68 9.28 -18.78 17.56
CA VAL A 68 7.86 -18.77 17.95
C VAL A 68 7.07 -17.84 17.05
N ALA A 69 7.56 -16.64 16.75
CA ALA A 69 6.90 -15.72 15.82
C ALA A 69 6.72 -16.36 14.44
N ALA A 70 7.74 -17.05 13.93
CA ALA A 70 7.68 -17.77 12.66
C ALA A 70 6.73 -18.97 12.69
N ALA A 71 6.55 -19.61 13.85
CA ALA A 71 5.62 -20.72 14.03
C ALA A 71 4.16 -20.26 14.00
N PHE A 72 3.88 -19.10 14.59
CA PHE A 72 2.52 -18.54 14.66
C PHE A 72 2.30 -17.37 13.69
N ALA A 73 3.15 -17.25 12.67
CA ALA A 73 3.02 -16.25 11.62
C ALA A 73 1.76 -16.51 10.80
N ASP A 74 1.10 -15.44 10.38
CA ASP A 74 0.05 -15.54 9.37
C ASP A 74 0.69 -15.90 8.02
N ASN A 75 0.43 -17.13 7.55
CA ASN A 75 0.95 -17.63 6.27
C ASN A 75 0.08 -17.19 5.08
N GLN A 76 -0.97 -16.40 5.29
CA GLN A 76 -1.73 -15.83 4.19
C GLN A 76 -0.81 -14.96 3.33
N PRO A 77 -0.88 -15.08 1.98
CA PRO A 77 -0.05 -14.29 1.09
C PRO A 77 -0.36 -12.81 1.26
N VAL A 78 0.68 -11.98 1.42
CA VAL A 78 0.53 -10.51 1.46
C VAL A 78 0.07 -10.05 0.07
N PRO A 79 -0.95 -9.16 -0.04
CA PRO A 79 -1.34 -8.62 -1.33
C PRO A 79 -0.18 -7.86 -1.95
N VAL A 80 -0.07 -7.93 -3.28
CA VAL A 80 0.93 -7.18 -4.05
C VAL A 80 0.27 -6.56 -5.26
N VAL A 81 0.84 -5.45 -5.73
CA VAL A 81 0.42 -4.86 -7.01
C VAL A 81 0.99 -5.66 -8.18
N ASP A 82 0.18 -5.83 -9.23
CA ASP A 82 0.60 -6.54 -10.44
C ASP A 82 1.43 -5.63 -11.34
N GLN A 83 2.68 -6.03 -11.62
CA GLN A 83 3.59 -5.24 -12.43
C GLN A 83 3.04 -4.95 -13.84
N ARG A 84 2.17 -5.82 -14.38
CA ARG A 84 1.54 -5.64 -15.70
C ARG A 84 0.58 -4.46 -15.75
N TYR A 85 0.11 -3.99 -14.60
CA TYR A 85 -0.85 -2.89 -14.49
C TYR A 85 -0.17 -1.51 -14.36
N PHE A 86 1.17 -1.46 -14.37
CA PHE A 86 1.90 -0.20 -14.43
C PHE A 86 1.87 0.40 -15.84
N ILE A 87 1.59 1.70 -15.91
CA ILE A 87 1.59 2.48 -17.13
C ILE A 87 3.02 2.92 -17.45
N LYS A 88 3.52 2.53 -18.63
CA LYS A 88 4.85 2.91 -19.08
C LYS A 88 4.95 4.42 -19.33
N ASN A 89 6.08 5.01 -18.96
CA ASN A 89 6.39 6.44 -19.19
C ASN A 89 5.38 7.42 -18.58
N SER A 90 4.69 7.03 -17.50
CA SER A 90 3.83 7.95 -16.73
C SER A 90 4.67 9.14 -16.23
N ALA A 91 4.09 10.34 -16.25
CA ALA A 91 4.76 11.51 -15.69
C ALA A 91 4.86 11.35 -14.15
N LEU A 92 6.09 11.41 -13.63
CA LEU A 92 6.37 11.24 -12.21
C LEU A 92 7.13 12.47 -11.65
N PRO A 93 7.03 12.70 -10.33
CA PRO A 93 7.90 13.64 -9.64
C PRO A 93 9.41 13.34 -9.87
N PRO A 94 10.30 14.35 -9.83
CA PRO A 94 11.73 14.15 -10.04
C PRO A 94 12.32 13.00 -9.22
N ARG A 95 13.16 12.17 -9.84
CA ARG A 95 13.83 10.99 -9.24
C ARG A 95 12.92 9.83 -8.81
N LEU A 96 11.60 9.95 -8.91
CA LEU A 96 10.70 8.84 -8.66
C LEU A 96 10.61 7.93 -9.88
N THR A 97 10.54 6.61 -9.66
CA THR A 97 10.47 5.59 -10.72
C THR A 97 9.28 4.66 -10.47
N PRO A 98 8.81 3.92 -11.48
CA PRO A 98 7.79 2.89 -11.27
C PRO A 98 8.17 1.85 -10.21
N ASP A 99 9.43 1.43 -10.16
CA ASP A 99 9.91 0.43 -9.18
C ASP A 99 9.87 0.95 -7.74
N HIS A 100 10.18 2.25 -7.54
CA HIS A 100 9.99 2.92 -6.25
C HIS A 100 8.52 2.88 -5.83
N ILE A 101 7.61 3.15 -6.76
CA ILE A 101 6.16 3.15 -6.50
C ILE A 101 5.69 1.73 -6.16
N GLN A 102 6.08 0.72 -6.96
CA GLN A 102 5.77 -0.67 -6.68
C GLN A 102 6.24 -1.10 -5.29
N SER A 103 7.48 -0.76 -4.94
CA SER A 103 8.06 -1.07 -3.63
C SER A 103 7.27 -0.41 -2.49
N ALA A 104 6.94 0.88 -2.62
CA ALA A 104 6.18 1.60 -1.60
C ALA A 104 4.75 1.03 -1.43
N LEU A 105 4.04 0.74 -2.54
CA LEU A 105 2.69 0.17 -2.50
C LEU A 105 2.68 -1.22 -1.83
N ASN A 106 3.62 -2.10 -2.21
CA ASN A 106 3.75 -3.43 -1.62
C ASN A 106 4.16 -3.38 -0.14
N HIS A 107 5.01 -2.42 0.24
CA HIS A 107 5.38 -2.23 1.64
C HIS A 107 4.19 -1.76 2.49
N THR A 108 3.36 -0.87 1.95
CA THR A 108 2.10 -0.48 2.60
C THR A 108 1.16 -1.68 2.76
N HIS A 109 1.01 -2.53 1.74
CA HIS A 109 0.23 -3.78 1.84
C HIS A 109 0.73 -4.67 2.98
N LYS A 110 2.05 -4.84 3.10
CA LYS A 110 2.68 -5.62 4.17
C LYS A 110 2.36 -5.06 5.56
N ILE A 111 2.50 -3.76 5.77
CA ILE A 111 2.21 -3.14 7.07
C ILE A 111 0.73 -3.30 7.44
N VAL A 112 -0.19 -3.02 6.50
CA VAL A 112 -1.63 -3.15 6.76
C VAL A 112 -2.01 -4.60 7.08
N ARG A 113 -1.45 -5.58 6.35
CA ARG A 113 -1.63 -7.00 6.66
C ARG A 113 -1.14 -7.35 8.06
N LEU A 114 0.04 -6.88 8.46
CA LEU A 114 0.57 -7.15 9.80
C LEU A 114 -0.36 -6.63 10.89
N VAL A 115 -0.89 -5.41 10.74
CA VAL A 115 -1.85 -4.83 11.69
C VAL A 115 -3.15 -5.64 11.72
N ASN A 116 -3.70 -5.99 10.56
CA ASN A 116 -4.95 -6.75 10.50
C ASN A 116 -4.79 -8.17 11.05
N ALA A 117 -3.71 -8.88 10.71
CA ALA A 117 -3.43 -10.21 11.21
C ALA A 117 -3.33 -10.22 12.74
N ALA A 118 -2.64 -9.24 13.33
CA ALA A 118 -2.53 -9.08 14.78
C ALA A 118 -3.89 -8.80 15.43
N LEU A 119 -4.71 -7.92 14.83
CA LEU A 119 -6.04 -7.58 15.35
C LEU A 119 -7.03 -8.73 15.21
N ILE A 120 -7.05 -9.43 14.07
CA ILE A 120 -7.90 -10.61 13.87
C ILE A 120 -7.53 -11.69 14.89
N LYS A 121 -6.22 -11.95 15.08
CA LYS A 121 -5.75 -12.91 16.07
C LYS A 121 -6.16 -12.54 17.50
N SER A 122 -6.14 -11.25 17.84
CA SER A 122 -6.39 -10.78 19.21
C SER A 122 -7.86 -10.47 19.51
N SER A 123 -8.65 -10.12 18.50
CA SER A 123 -9.99 -9.54 18.67
C SER A 123 -11.04 -10.06 17.69
N GLY A 124 -10.65 -10.94 16.76
CA GLY A 124 -11.53 -11.58 15.78
C GLY A 124 -11.98 -10.70 14.62
N ARG A 125 -11.48 -9.46 14.50
CA ARG A 125 -11.86 -8.54 13.41
C ARG A 125 -10.71 -7.62 12.96
N PRO A 126 -10.69 -7.14 11.71
CA PRO A 126 -9.63 -6.26 11.19
C PRO A 126 -9.77 -4.80 11.64
N LEU A 127 -8.73 -3.99 11.38
CA LEU A 127 -8.70 -2.56 11.75
C LEU A 127 -9.87 -1.76 11.17
N SER A 128 -10.23 -2.05 9.91
CA SER A 128 -11.31 -1.38 9.19
C SER A 128 -12.69 -1.53 9.86
N SER A 129 -12.87 -2.54 10.72
CA SER A 129 -14.11 -2.74 11.49
C SER A 129 -14.23 -1.80 12.70
N TYR A 130 -13.13 -1.18 13.13
CA TYR A 130 -13.10 -0.28 14.30
C TYR A 130 -13.15 1.20 13.93
N ILE A 131 -12.84 1.55 12.69
CA ILE A 131 -12.56 2.93 12.28
C ILE A 131 -13.42 3.30 11.07
N GLN A 132 -13.99 4.51 11.09
CA GLN A 132 -14.74 5.04 9.95
C GLN A 132 -13.87 5.14 8.69
N GLY A 133 -14.45 4.91 7.51
CA GLY A 133 -13.70 4.78 6.26
C GLY A 133 -12.86 6.00 5.85
N ASN A 134 -13.28 7.21 6.22
CA ASN A 134 -12.49 8.43 6.03
C ASN A 134 -11.21 8.42 6.88
N ASN A 135 -11.32 8.03 8.15
CA ASN A 135 -10.18 7.90 9.06
C ASN A 135 -9.28 6.73 8.65
N PHE A 136 -9.85 5.62 8.19
CA PHE A 136 -9.09 4.48 7.65
C PHE A 136 -8.25 4.88 6.43
N SER A 137 -8.82 5.65 5.50
CA SER A 137 -8.07 6.20 4.36
C SER A 137 -6.96 7.17 4.83
N GLY A 138 -7.17 7.93 5.90
CA GLY A 138 -6.12 8.73 6.53
C GLY A 138 -4.95 7.87 7.03
N ILE A 139 -5.25 6.78 7.73
CA ILE A 139 -4.23 5.82 8.21
C ILE A 139 -3.45 5.20 7.05
N VAL A 140 -4.14 4.74 6.00
CA VAL A 140 -3.48 4.19 4.80
C VAL A 140 -2.60 5.26 4.12
N SER A 141 -3.03 6.52 4.11
CA SER A 141 -2.22 7.63 3.58
C SER A 141 -0.93 7.78 4.38
N ASN A 142 -1.00 7.78 5.72
CA ASN A 142 0.17 7.90 6.58
C ASN A 142 1.16 6.73 6.40
N ILE A 143 0.66 5.49 6.34
CA ILE A 143 1.49 4.30 6.11
C ILE A 143 2.13 4.37 4.71
N LEU A 144 1.39 4.84 3.70
CA LEU A 144 1.92 5.04 2.36
C LEU A 144 3.01 6.13 2.35
N THR A 145 2.81 7.24 3.04
CA THR A 145 3.81 8.30 3.20
C THR A 145 5.10 7.75 3.81
N ASP A 146 5.00 6.97 4.88
CA ASP A 146 6.16 6.33 5.52
C ASP A 146 6.84 5.29 4.60
N SER A 147 6.05 4.52 3.86
CA SER A 147 6.56 3.56 2.87
C SER A 147 7.35 4.28 1.77
N PHE A 148 6.86 5.42 1.28
CA PHE A 148 7.58 6.26 0.33
C PHE A 148 8.85 6.86 0.95
N SER A 149 8.77 7.37 2.18
CA SER A 149 9.92 7.88 2.93
C SER A 149 11.04 6.85 3.07
N THR A 150 10.66 5.60 3.32
CA THR A 150 11.59 4.49 3.52
C THR A 150 12.22 4.04 2.21
N LEU A 151 11.42 3.88 1.14
CA LEU A 151 11.82 3.12 -0.05
C LEU A 151 12.12 3.98 -1.28
N THR A 152 12.05 5.31 -1.16
CA THR A 152 12.25 6.22 -2.30
C THR A 152 13.17 7.40 -1.94
N PRO A 153 13.60 8.20 -2.93
CA PRO A 153 14.35 9.44 -2.69
C PRO A 153 13.55 10.56 -2.00
N TYR A 154 12.24 10.40 -1.85
CA TYR A 154 11.37 11.34 -1.14
C TYR A 154 11.36 10.99 0.34
N LYS A 155 11.67 11.94 1.23
CA LYS A 155 11.74 11.76 2.69
C LYS A 155 10.71 12.63 3.41
N HIS A 156 10.35 12.26 4.64
CA HIS A 156 9.44 13.06 5.47
C HIS A 156 9.89 14.52 5.59
N PHE A 157 8.94 15.44 5.45
CA PHE A 157 9.16 16.84 5.78
C PHE A 157 8.75 17.12 7.23
N HIS A 158 9.68 17.65 8.03
CA HIS A 158 9.50 17.78 9.48
C HIS A 158 8.27 18.63 9.88
N GLY A 159 7.54 18.17 10.91
CA GLY A 159 6.58 18.98 11.67
C GLY A 159 5.18 19.17 11.06
N GLN A 160 4.64 18.17 10.34
CA GLN A 160 3.34 18.24 9.64
C GLN A 160 3.26 19.41 8.64
N LYS A 161 4.40 19.89 8.16
CA LYS A 161 4.46 20.96 7.17
C LYS A 161 4.14 20.38 5.80
N TYR A 162 3.42 21.15 5.00
CA TYR A 162 3.23 20.83 3.59
C TYR A 162 4.56 21.00 2.82
N PRO A 163 4.89 20.10 1.87
CA PRO A 163 4.23 18.83 1.54
C PRO A 163 4.68 17.67 2.44
N ASP A 164 3.90 16.58 2.50
CA ASP A 164 4.20 15.39 3.32
C ASP A 164 5.64 14.86 3.12
N LEU A 165 6.07 14.82 1.86
CA LEU A 165 7.36 14.28 1.46
C LEU A 165 8.13 15.22 0.55
N VAL A 166 9.45 15.14 0.61
CA VAL A 166 10.35 16.06 -0.07
C VAL A 166 11.55 15.35 -0.66
N CYS A 167 12.01 15.80 -1.81
CA CYS A 167 13.21 15.30 -2.46
C CYS A 167 14.22 16.44 -2.63
N ASP A 168 15.40 16.24 -2.06
CA ASP A 168 16.52 17.18 -2.11
C ASP A 168 17.62 16.62 -3.02
N ASP A 169 18.32 17.54 -3.70
CA ASP A 169 19.53 17.27 -4.46
C ASP A 169 20.62 18.26 -4.07
N LYS A 170 21.74 17.76 -3.55
CA LYS A 170 22.88 18.58 -3.08
C LYS A 170 22.43 19.75 -2.18
N GLY A 171 21.51 19.48 -1.24
CA GLY A 171 20.98 20.48 -0.31
C GLY A 171 19.90 21.41 -0.87
N LYS A 172 19.50 21.27 -2.14
CA LYS A 172 18.43 22.05 -2.77
C LYS A 172 17.17 21.22 -2.95
N ARG A 173 16.02 21.78 -2.56
CA ARG A 173 14.70 21.18 -2.82
C ARG A 173 14.42 21.12 -4.32
N ILE A 174 14.22 19.90 -4.83
CA ILE A 174 13.88 19.65 -6.23
C ILE A 174 12.47 19.08 -6.42
N GLY A 175 11.82 18.59 -5.35
CA GLY A 175 10.47 18.08 -5.42
C GLY A 175 9.78 18.01 -4.07
N GLY A 176 8.46 18.15 -4.09
CA GLY A 176 7.59 17.93 -2.93
C GLY A 176 6.40 17.09 -3.37
N LEU A 177 5.96 16.16 -2.52
CA LEU A 177 4.90 15.20 -2.81
C LEU A 177 3.92 15.13 -1.63
N GLU A 178 2.67 15.44 -1.91
CA GLU A 178 1.53 15.27 -0.99
C GLU A 178 0.86 13.92 -1.24
N VAL A 179 0.59 13.17 -0.17
CA VAL A 179 0.09 11.80 -0.23
C VAL A 179 -1.35 11.72 0.25
N LYS A 180 -2.23 11.17 -0.60
CA LYS A 180 -3.61 10.84 -0.24
C LYS A 180 -3.97 9.45 -0.73
N SER A 181 -4.79 8.76 0.05
CA SER A 181 -5.41 7.51 -0.36
C SER A 181 -6.92 7.55 -0.20
N THR A 182 -7.64 6.68 -0.92
CA THR A 182 -9.10 6.66 -0.88
C THR A 182 -9.70 5.33 -1.30
N ILE A 183 -10.86 4.99 -0.75
CA ILE A 183 -11.71 3.90 -1.24
C ILE A 183 -12.66 4.32 -2.37
N GLN A 184 -12.77 5.62 -2.66
CA GLN A 184 -13.71 6.15 -3.65
C GLN A 184 -13.10 6.11 -5.06
N ILE A 185 -13.52 5.13 -5.85
CA ILE A 185 -13.11 4.98 -7.24
C ILE A 185 -13.47 6.24 -8.04
N GLY A 186 -12.47 6.82 -8.71
CA GLY A 186 -12.64 7.99 -9.58
C GLY A 186 -12.75 9.33 -8.88
N LYS A 187 -12.61 9.35 -7.55
CA LYS A 187 -12.44 10.58 -6.77
C LYS A 187 -11.22 11.35 -7.28
N GLY A 188 -11.35 12.68 -7.34
CA GLY A 188 -10.23 13.59 -7.58
C GLY A 188 -9.36 13.77 -6.32
N GLY A 189 -8.57 14.83 -6.29
CA GLY A 189 -7.80 15.20 -5.10
C GLY A 189 -8.70 15.89 -4.06
N GLU A 190 -8.41 15.64 -2.79
CA GLU A 190 -8.97 16.35 -1.63
C GLU A 190 -7.80 16.83 -0.76
N SER A 191 -7.81 18.10 -0.35
CA SER A 191 -6.75 18.73 0.42
C SER A 191 -7.34 19.74 1.41
N HIS A 192 -6.59 20.03 2.48
CA HIS A 192 -6.96 21.05 3.45
C HIS A 192 -6.71 22.48 2.98
N ASN A 193 -5.80 22.67 2.02
CA ASN A 193 -5.37 24.00 1.58
C ASN A 193 -5.30 24.15 0.05
N GLY A 194 -5.42 23.05 -0.70
CA GLY A 194 -5.34 23.06 -2.15
C GLY A 194 -4.00 23.60 -2.66
N HIS A 195 -2.89 23.04 -2.17
CA HIS A 195 -1.55 23.55 -2.46
C HIS A 195 -1.05 23.23 -3.89
N SER A 196 -0.03 23.98 -4.32
CA SER A 196 0.67 23.68 -5.57
C SER A 196 1.72 22.60 -5.36
N GLY A 197 1.93 21.75 -6.36
CA GLY A 197 2.99 20.74 -6.35
C GLY A 197 2.49 19.35 -6.71
N TRP A 198 3.37 18.36 -6.58
CA TRP A 198 3.01 16.98 -6.87
C TRP A 198 2.09 16.40 -5.79
N HIS A 199 1.05 15.75 -6.26
CA HIS A 199 0.11 15.00 -5.44
C HIS A 199 0.05 13.57 -5.94
N ILE A 200 0.01 12.60 -5.02
CA ILE A 200 -0.38 11.22 -5.28
C ILE A 200 -1.77 10.98 -4.69
N VAL A 201 -2.64 10.37 -5.50
CA VAL A 201 -3.93 9.82 -5.04
C VAL A 201 -3.93 8.33 -5.31
N ALA A 202 -3.86 7.54 -4.24
CA ALA A 202 -3.82 6.08 -4.29
C ALA A 202 -5.19 5.50 -3.88
N CYS A 203 -5.93 5.00 -4.87
CA CYS A 203 -7.21 4.34 -4.65
C CYS A 203 -7.02 2.85 -4.35
N PHE A 204 -7.70 2.36 -3.31
CA PHE A 204 -7.63 0.97 -2.87
C PHE A 204 -9.01 0.40 -2.58
N ARG A 205 -9.10 -0.93 -2.56
CA ARG A 205 -10.24 -1.69 -2.03
C ARG A 205 -9.84 -2.35 -0.71
N ILE A 206 -10.83 -2.64 0.11
CA ILE A 206 -10.67 -3.37 1.37
C ILE A 206 -11.27 -4.75 1.17
N ASP A 207 -10.50 -5.79 1.44
CA ASP A 207 -11.00 -7.16 1.54
C ASP A 207 -11.94 -7.29 2.76
N LYS A 208 -13.09 -7.93 2.58
CA LYS A 208 -14.11 -7.96 3.64
C LYS A 208 -13.76 -8.93 4.77
N ASP A 209 -13.01 -9.98 4.46
CA ASP A 209 -12.73 -11.07 5.40
C ASP A 209 -11.43 -10.78 6.15
N THR A 210 -10.40 -10.32 5.45
CA THR A 210 -9.09 -10.04 6.04
C THR A 210 -8.89 -8.58 6.42
N GLY A 211 -9.69 -7.66 5.87
CA GLY A 211 -9.50 -6.22 6.04
C GLY A 211 -8.29 -5.64 5.31
N ASP A 212 -7.58 -6.45 4.53
CA ASP A 212 -6.42 -5.99 3.78
C ASP A 212 -6.80 -4.99 2.71
N ILE A 213 -5.82 -4.19 2.30
CA ILE A 213 -6.01 -3.29 1.18
C ILE A 213 -5.37 -3.84 -0.09
N GLN A 214 -6.03 -3.60 -1.22
CA GLN A 214 -5.45 -3.77 -2.55
C GLN A 214 -5.48 -2.43 -3.26
N PHE A 215 -4.33 -1.91 -3.66
CA PHE A 215 -4.29 -0.72 -4.52
C PHE A 215 -4.78 -1.10 -5.91
N ILE A 216 -5.69 -0.29 -6.44
CA ILE A 216 -6.37 -0.54 -7.72
C ILE A 216 -6.16 0.59 -8.73
N HIS A 217 -5.83 1.80 -8.28
CA HIS A 217 -5.57 2.93 -9.16
C HIS A 217 -4.68 3.95 -8.46
N VAL A 218 -3.52 4.27 -9.02
CA VAL A 218 -2.59 5.27 -8.47
C VAL A 218 -2.36 6.36 -9.51
N MET A 219 -2.57 7.61 -9.08
CA MET A 219 -2.49 8.81 -9.91
C MET A 219 -1.47 9.79 -9.34
N PHE A 220 -0.67 10.39 -10.21
CA PHE A 220 0.21 11.50 -9.90
C PHE A 220 -0.18 12.72 -10.74
N ALA A 221 -0.10 13.92 -10.16
CA ALA A 221 -0.17 15.15 -10.93
C ALA A 221 0.56 16.28 -10.21
N ASN A 222 1.20 17.15 -11.00
CA ASN A 222 1.61 18.46 -10.53
C ASN A 222 0.41 19.41 -10.64
N LEU A 223 -0.16 19.80 -9.51
CA LEU A 223 -1.37 20.60 -9.42
C LEU A 223 -1.04 22.06 -9.12
N ILE A 224 -1.84 22.97 -9.67
CA ILE A 224 -1.77 24.41 -9.45
C ILE A 224 -2.67 24.77 -8.27
N GLY A 225 -2.09 25.42 -7.26
CA GLY A 225 -2.73 25.72 -6.00
C GLY A 225 -3.96 26.64 -6.12
N HIS A 226 -4.83 26.59 -5.11
CA HIS A 226 -5.95 27.50 -4.97
C HIS A 226 -5.46 28.96 -4.93
N GLY A 227 -6.26 29.89 -5.49
CA GLY A 227 -5.92 31.31 -5.57
C GLY A 227 -4.96 31.69 -6.70
N GLN A 228 -4.40 30.72 -7.43
CA GLN A 228 -3.56 30.98 -8.60
C GLN A 228 -4.36 30.95 -9.92
N ARG A 229 -3.80 31.58 -10.95
CA ARG A 229 -4.37 31.52 -12.31
C ARG A 229 -4.41 30.07 -12.79
N ASN A 230 -5.58 29.63 -13.27
CA ASN A 230 -5.84 28.24 -13.69
C ASN A 230 -5.69 27.22 -12.55
N ALA A 231 -6.05 27.59 -11.32
CA ALA A 231 -6.06 26.69 -10.17
C ALA A 231 -6.74 25.34 -10.48
N ASP A 232 -6.09 24.27 -10.07
CA ASP A 232 -6.63 22.92 -10.14
C ASP A 232 -7.50 22.57 -8.92
N TRP A 233 -7.62 23.49 -7.97
CA TRP A 233 -8.37 23.34 -6.72
C TRP A 233 -9.54 24.33 -6.65
N LYS A 234 -10.65 23.85 -6.08
CA LYS A 234 -11.82 24.65 -5.75
C LYS A 234 -12.08 24.52 -4.24
N TYR A 235 -12.20 25.65 -3.56
CA TYR A 235 -12.66 25.68 -2.17
C TYR A 235 -14.11 25.22 -2.06
N ILE A 236 -14.37 24.27 -1.17
CA ILE A 236 -15.71 23.71 -0.91
C ILE A 236 -16.28 24.24 0.41
N GLY A 237 -15.48 24.94 1.20
CA GLY A 237 -15.86 25.44 2.51
C GLY A 237 -15.74 24.41 3.62
N SER A 238 -15.90 24.88 4.85
CA SER A 238 -16.26 24.04 5.97
C SER A 238 -17.69 24.35 6.40
N LYS A 239 -18.55 23.32 6.42
CA LYS A 239 -19.92 23.47 6.93
C LYS A 239 -19.93 23.27 8.44
N VAL A 240 -20.36 24.30 9.16
CA VAL A 240 -20.70 24.19 10.58
C VAL A 240 -21.98 23.37 10.70
N ASN A 241 -21.93 22.30 11.48
CA ASN A 241 -23.11 21.55 11.85
C ASN A 241 -23.95 22.40 12.80
N LYS A 242 -25.07 22.92 12.30
CA LYS A 242 -25.98 23.80 13.07
C LYS A 242 -26.53 23.17 14.36
N LYS A 243 -26.55 21.83 14.48
CA LYS A 243 -27.03 21.11 15.67
C LYS A 243 -25.96 20.86 16.72
N THR A 244 -24.70 20.66 16.30
CA THR A 244 -23.61 20.27 17.22
C THR A 244 -22.56 21.35 17.40
N GLY A 245 -22.61 22.45 16.64
CA GLY A 245 -21.58 23.48 16.59
C GLY A 245 -20.26 23.03 15.93
N SER A 246 -20.14 21.74 15.56
CA SER A 246 -18.90 21.19 14.99
C SER A 246 -18.67 21.71 13.57
N GLN A 247 -17.48 22.26 13.32
CA GLN A 247 -17.01 22.71 12.03
C GLN A 247 -15.91 21.75 11.53
N ARG A 248 -16.03 21.26 10.29
CA ARG A 248 -14.95 20.46 9.69
C ARG A 248 -13.73 21.34 9.40
N THR A 249 -12.57 20.76 9.16
CA THR A 249 -11.43 21.49 8.60
C THR A 249 -11.78 22.00 7.21
N GLU A 250 -11.20 23.13 6.79
CA GLU A 250 -11.31 23.62 5.42
C GLU A 250 -11.00 22.51 4.41
N THR A 251 -11.79 22.46 3.33
CA THR A 251 -11.70 21.39 2.33
C THR A 251 -11.68 21.96 0.92
N TYR A 252 -10.72 21.49 0.13
CA TYR A 252 -10.52 21.84 -1.26
C TYR A 252 -10.60 20.55 -2.09
N ASN A 253 -11.37 20.59 -3.16
CA ASN A 253 -11.46 19.49 -4.12
C ASN A 253 -10.84 19.92 -5.44
N THR A 254 -10.31 18.95 -6.19
CA THR A 254 -9.82 19.25 -7.54
C THR A 254 -10.97 19.69 -8.45
N THR A 255 -10.71 20.66 -9.33
CA THR A 255 -11.58 21.02 -10.45
C THR A 255 -11.65 19.90 -11.48
N SER A 256 -12.47 20.06 -12.54
CA SER A 256 -12.47 19.13 -13.67
C SER A 256 -11.08 19.02 -14.31
N THR A 257 -10.38 20.15 -14.45
CA THR A 257 -8.99 20.24 -14.94
C THR A 257 -8.03 19.48 -14.03
N GLY A 258 -8.05 19.74 -12.72
CA GLY A 258 -7.18 19.05 -11.76
C GLY A 258 -7.41 17.54 -11.73
N THR A 259 -8.69 17.14 -11.78
CA THR A 259 -9.08 15.72 -11.85
C THR A 259 -8.61 15.08 -13.16
N ALA A 260 -8.68 15.80 -14.28
CA ALA A 260 -8.17 15.33 -15.56
C ALA A 260 -6.64 15.16 -15.52
N LYS A 261 -5.89 16.10 -14.92
CA LYS A 261 -4.43 15.95 -14.72
C LYS A 261 -4.09 14.68 -13.94
N LEU A 262 -4.75 14.44 -12.80
CA LEU A 262 -4.58 13.20 -12.01
C LEU A 262 -4.87 11.95 -12.85
N ARG A 263 -6.00 11.94 -13.56
CA ARG A 263 -6.41 10.81 -14.42
C ARG A 263 -5.40 10.56 -15.55
N HIS A 264 -4.86 11.61 -16.16
CA HIS A 264 -3.85 11.49 -17.19
C HIS A 264 -2.51 10.98 -16.63
N GLY A 265 -2.13 11.40 -15.42
CA GLY A 265 -0.94 10.90 -14.71
C GLY A 265 -1.17 9.61 -13.93
N THR A 266 -2.05 8.72 -14.42
CA THR A 266 -2.19 7.37 -13.89
C THR A 266 -0.89 6.59 -14.09
N VAL A 267 -0.33 6.05 -13.01
CA VAL A 267 0.88 5.21 -13.04
C VAL A 267 0.57 3.73 -12.84
N TYR A 268 -0.51 3.40 -12.13
CA TYR A 268 -0.95 2.03 -11.89
C TYR A 268 -2.46 1.95 -12.03
N LEU A 269 -2.97 0.96 -12.76
CA LEU A 269 -4.41 0.79 -12.98
C LEU A 269 -4.77 -0.69 -13.13
N ASP A 270 -5.51 -1.21 -12.16
CA ASP A 270 -6.13 -2.53 -12.26
C ASP A 270 -7.39 -2.45 -13.15
N PRO A 271 -7.39 -3.06 -14.35
CA PRO A 271 -8.51 -2.99 -15.29
C PRO A 271 -9.70 -3.86 -14.87
N ALA A 272 -9.52 -4.82 -13.95
CA ALA A 272 -10.61 -5.58 -13.36
C ALA A 272 -11.39 -4.71 -12.36
N ALA A 273 -10.68 -3.86 -11.63
CA ALA A 273 -11.27 -2.99 -10.62
C ALA A 273 -11.81 -1.65 -11.19
N VAL A 274 -11.14 -1.07 -12.20
CA VAL A 274 -11.45 0.27 -12.70
C VAL A 274 -11.66 0.29 -14.22
N LYS A 275 -12.90 0.57 -14.64
CA LYS A 275 -13.26 0.78 -16.05
C LYS A 275 -13.04 2.23 -16.47
N ILE A 276 -11.76 2.61 -16.58
CA ILE A 276 -11.33 4.00 -16.85
C ILE A 276 -11.80 4.51 -18.23
N ASP A 277 -12.03 3.59 -19.16
CA ASP A 277 -12.60 3.81 -20.49
C ASP A 277 -14.05 4.35 -20.43
N ARG A 278 -14.73 4.28 -19.29
CA ARG A 278 -16.07 4.90 -19.13
C ARG A 278 -16.00 6.34 -18.63
N TRP A 279 -14.83 6.78 -18.16
CA TRP A 279 -14.71 8.09 -17.53
C TRP A 279 -14.54 9.21 -18.55
N ARG A 280 -15.10 10.38 -18.25
CA ARG A 280 -14.88 11.62 -19.01
C ARG A 280 -13.66 12.36 -18.45
N THR A 281 -12.90 13.02 -19.31
CA THR A 281 -11.81 13.94 -18.91
C THR A 281 -12.14 15.33 -19.42
N ASP A 282 -11.57 16.36 -18.79
CA ASP A 282 -11.75 17.73 -19.23
C ASP A 282 -11.11 17.90 -20.62
N PRO A 283 -11.85 18.32 -21.66
CA PRO A 283 -11.31 18.47 -23.01
C PRO A 283 -10.25 19.57 -23.11
N LYS A 284 -10.16 20.47 -22.12
CA LYS A 284 -9.14 21.53 -22.07
C LYS A 284 -7.76 21.00 -21.68
N VAL A 285 -7.67 19.78 -21.13
CA VAL A 285 -6.40 19.16 -20.78
C VAL A 285 -5.96 18.23 -21.91
N PRO A 286 -4.84 18.50 -22.60
CA PRO A 286 -4.32 17.62 -23.63
C PRO A 286 -4.05 16.22 -23.08
N VAL A 287 -4.40 15.19 -23.85
CA VAL A 287 -4.17 13.79 -23.45
C VAL A 287 -2.71 13.43 -23.73
N PRO A 288 -1.85 13.21 -22.72
CA PRO A 288 -0.45 12.87 -22.96
C PRO A 288 -0.32 11.44 -23.55
N PRO A 289 0.79 11.12 -24.24
CA PRO A 289 0.98 9.80 -24.86
C PRO A 289 0.92 8.62 -23.88
N CYS A 290 1.36 8.83 -22.63
CA CYS A 290 1.30 7.83 -21.57
C CYS A 290 -0.08 7.71 -20.92
N SER A 291 -1.06 8.53 -21.32
CA SER A 291 -2.36 8.50 -20.66
C SER A 291 -3.14 7.21 -20.92
N PRO A 292 -3.80 6.63 -19.91
CA PRO A 292 -4.69 5.48 -20.13
C PRO A 292 -5.89 5.80 -21.04
N PHE A 293 -6.16 7.09 -21.31
CA PHE A 293 -7.23 7.53 -22.20
C PHE A 293 -6.86 7.54 -23.69
N GLN A 294 -5.61 7.27 -24.06
CA GLN A 294 -5.19 7.16 -25.47
C GLN A 294 -5.89 6.02 -26.23
N LEU A 295 -6.34 4.98 -25.54
CA LEU A 295 -7.05 3.88 -26.19
C LEU A 295 -8.41 4.32 -26.76
N LYS A 296 -9.06 5.35 -26.19
CA LYS A 296 -10.33 5.91 -26.71
C LYS A 296 -10.17 6.66 -28.04
N THR A 297 -9.04 7.36 -28.22
CA THR A 297 -8.83 8.20 -29.40
C THR A 297 -8.62 7.35 -30.65
N LYS A 298 -8.02 6.16 -30.51
CA LYS A 298 -7.85 5.19 -31.61
C LYS A 298 -9.17 4.51 -32.03
N THR A 299 -10.01 4.07 -31.09
CA THR A 299 -11.32 3.46 -31.40
C THR A 299 -12.31 4.44 -32.00
N ASN A 300 -12.35 5.69 -31.52
CA ASN A 300 -13.18 6.74 -32.13
C ASN A 300 -12.71 7.15 -33.54
N LYS A 301 -11.39 7.14 -33.81
CA LYS A 301 -10.87 7.33 -35.18
C LYS A 301 -11.24 6.17 -36.10
N LYS A 302 -11.25 4.92 -35.60
CA LYS A 302 -11.63 3.74 -36.40
C LYS A 302 -13.12 3.74 -36.74
N LYS A 303 -14.01 4.04 -35.78
CA LYS A 303 -15.46 4.17 -36.00
C LYS A 303 -15.85 5.34 -36.93
N ARG A 304 -15.11 6.46 -36.91
CA ARG A 304 -15.35 7.58 -37.84
C ARG A 304 -14.89 7.30 -39.27
N ARG A 305 -13.96 6.35 -39.47
CA ARG A 305 -13.52 5.91 -40.80
C ARG A 305 -14.47 4.90 -41.42
N THR A 306 -15.10 4.04 -40.63
CA THR A 306 -16.05 3.00 -41.12
C THR A 306 -17.51 3.48 -41.21
N GLY A 307 -17.78 4.77 -41.00
CA GLY A 307 -19.12 5.38 -41.09
C GLY A 307 -19.18 6.52 -42.11
N ARG A 308 -18.21 6.54 -43.03
CA ARG A 308 -18.18 7.39 -44.23
C ARG A 308 -17.88 6.50 -45.44
N ASP A 309 -18.64 5.44 -45.57
CA ASP A 309 -18.80 4.66 -46.80
C ASP A 309 -20.31 4.45 -46.98
#